data_AF-A0A1H3GX51-F1
#
_entry.id   AF-A0A1H3GX51-F1
#
_cell.length_a   1.000
_cell.length_b   1.000
_cell.length_c   1.000
_cell.angle_alpha   90.00
_cell.angle_beta   90.00
_cell.angle_gamma   90.00
#
_symmetry.space_group_name_H-M   'P 1'
#
loop_
_entity.id
_entity.type
_entity.pdbx_description
1 polymer ?
#
loop_
_entity_poly.entity_id
_entity_poly.type
_entity_poly.pdbx_seq_one_letter_code
_entity_poly.pdbx_strand_id
1 'polypeptide(L)'
;MVQAVFYGVAPGVMAIIAIAAYKLAKITNRRDWRLWAISAVLAAVTAVTGAEIAVLFIAAGLLMILIDAPPAFLAALHRRHRRPAVSEPPQPTPTTSTAGGQPSPASAGPSRSRTGPLGRMAGGIGALAGAGTLLAVLALTGAGTLVALTLFFLKTGAFTFGSGLAIVPFLREGVVTTHHWLDPRQFLDAVAMGLITPGPVVITATFIGYLTAGLPGALVATAAIFIPIYLGVVLPGPWFVRHKDNRQVKAFVKGATAAAAGALTGATVVLTRQVVIDWRTLLIAVITLGVLLRFKVKEPYVVLVCAIAGILLH
;
A
#
# COMPACT_ATOMS: atom_id res chain seq x y z
N MET A 1 -22.95 20.41 17.31
CA MET A 1 -23.32 19.13 16.63
C MET A 1 -22.16 18.48 15.88
N VAL A 2 -21.56 19.11 14.85
CA VAL A 2 -20.50 18.44 14.04
C VAL A 2 -19.27 18.07 14.88
N GLN A 3 -18.78 18.95 15.76
CA GLN A 3 -17.66 18.63 16.67
C GLN A 3 -17.97 17.45 17.62
N ALA A 4 -19.19 17.37 18.16
CA ALA A 4 -19.64 16.26 19.02
C ALA A 4 -19.64 14.91 18.30
N VAL A 5 -20.10 14.88 17.04
CA VAL A 5 -20.06 13.67 16.20
C VAL A 5 -18.61 13.20 16.02
N PHE A 6 -17.71 14.11 15.67
CA PHE A 6 -16.30 13.76 15.48
C PHE A 6 -15.61 13.32 16.78
N TYR A 7 -16.00 13.91 17.91
CA TYR A 7 -15.50 13.54 19.23
C TYR A 7 -15.80 12.06 19.56
N GLY A 8 -16.96 11.53 19.13
CA GLY A 8 -17.27 10.10 19.26
C GLY A 8 -16.72 9.21 18.13
N VAL A 9 -16.75 9.69 16.89
CA VAL A 9 -16.30 8.92 15.71
C VAL A 9 -14.80 8.63 15.75
N ALA A 10 -13.98 9.63 16.08
CA ALA A 10 -12.52 9.49 16.04
C ALA A 10 -12.00 8.33 16.92
N PRO A 11 -12.34 8.22 18.23
CA PRO A 11 -11.92 7.09 19.05
C PRO A 11 -12.48 5.74 18.57
N GLY A 12 -13.70 5.73 18.01
CA GLY A 12 -14.28 4.51 17.42
C GLY A 12 -13.53 4.03 16.17
N VAL A 13 -13.15 4.94 15.29
CA VAL A 13 -12.31 4.65 14.12
C VAL A 13 -10.92 4.17 14.56
N MET A 14 -10.30 4.78 15.57
CA MET A 14 -9.01 4.30 16.09
C MET A 14 -9.10 2.87 16.64
N ALA A 15 -10.20 2.50 17.31
CA ALA A 15 -10.43 1.13 17.75
C ALA A 15 -10.58 0.14 16.57
N ILE A 16 -11.26 0.54 15.49
CA ILE A 16 -11.35 -0.26 14.25
C ILE A 16 -9.95 -0.48 13.65
N ILE A 17 -9.16 0.59 13.53
CA ILE A 17 -7.79 0.53 12.98
C ILE A 17 -6.92 -0.38 13.85
N ALA A 18 -7.01 -0.28 15.18
CA ALA A 18 -6.26 -1.13 16.12
C ALA A 18 -6.54 -2.62 15.92
N ILE A 19 -7.81 -2.98 15.67
CA ILE A 19 -8.19 -4.37 15.43
C ILE A 19 -7.76 -4.84 14.05
N ALA A 20 -7.85 -3.98 13.03
CA ALA A 20 -7.33 -4.28 11.71
C ALA A 20 -5.81 -4.52 11.76
N ALA A 21 -5.07 -3.67 12.47
CA ALA A 21 -3.64 -3.79 12.69
C ALA A 21 -3.29 -5.12 13.40
N TYR A 22 -3.99 -5.43 14.50
CA TYR A 22 -3.79 -6.67 15.24
C TYR A 22 -4.10 -7.92 14.40
N LYS A 23 -5.21 -7.91 13.64
CA LYS A 23 -5.57 -9.01 12.73
C LYS A 23 -4.53 -9.17 11.64
N LEU A 24 -4.05 -8.08 11.05
CA LEU A 24 -3.02 -8.11 10.02
C LEU A 24 -1.72 -8.69 10.58
N ALA A 25 -1.26 -8.22 11.75
CA ALA A 25 -0.08 -8.76 12.41
C ALA A 25 -0.22 -10.26 12.71
N LYS A 26 -1.39 -10.69 13.20
CA LYS A 26 -1.66 -12.11 13.49
C LYS A 26 -1.68 -12.98 12.22
N ILE A 27 -2.24 -12.48 11.11
CA ILE A 27 -2.31 -13.20 9.83
C ILE A 27 -0.92 -13.28 9.18
N THR A 28 -0.16 -12.18 9.22
CA THR A 28 1.16 -12.07 8.60
C THR A 28 2.23 -12.82 9.39
N ASN A 29 2.29 -12.63 10.71
CA ASN A 29 3.38 -13.17 11.53
C ASN A 29 3.17 -14.64 11.93
N ARG A 30 1.93 -15.13 11.85
CA ARG A 30 1.53 -16.48 12.26
C ARG A 30 2.20 -16.91 13.58
N ARG A 31 2.88 -18.07 13.58
CA ARG A 31 3.55 -18.68 14.74
C ARG A 31 5.06 -18.39 14.79
N ASP A 32 5.57 -17.57 13.87
CA ASP A 32 6.99 -17.30 13.74
C ASP A 32 7.39 -16.15 14.68
N TRP A 33 8.12 -16.48 15.75
CA TRP A 33 8.61 -15.52 16.74
C TRP A 33 9.44 -14.38 16.12
N ARG A 34 10.22 -14.68 15.06
CA ARG A 34 11.08 -13.72 14.36
C ARG A 34 10.28 -12.56 13.74
N LEU A 35 9.15 -12.87 13.14
CA LEU A 35 8.27 -11.88 12.51
C LEU A 35 7.62 -10.99 13.57
N TRP A 36 7.22 -11.60 14.70
CA TRP A 36 6.72 -10.86 15.86
C TRP A 36 7.77 -9.90 16.42
N ALA A 37 9.04 -10.31 16.50
CA ALA A 37 10.12 -9.42 16.91
C ALA A 37 10.29 -8.24 15.95
N ILE A 38 10.35 -8.49 14.63
CA ILE A 38 10.45 -7.42 13.61
C ILE A 38 9.26 -6.47 13.71
N SER A 39 8.02 -6.98 13.75
CA SER A 39 6.83 -6.16 13.87
C SER A 39 6.79 -5.37 15.17
N ALA A 40 7.20 -5.97 16.30
CA ALA A 40 7.23 -5.28 17.59
C ALA A 40 8.27 -4.15 17.60
N VAL A 41 9.46 -4.39 17.03
CA VAL A 41 10.50 -3.35 16.90
C VAL A 41 10.00 -2.21 16.00
N LEU A 42 9.45 -2.52 14.82
CA LEU A 42 8.90 -1.47 13.96
C LEU A 42 7.72 -0.74 14.60
N ALA A 43 6.82 -1.45 15.28
CA ALA A 43 5.73 -0.82 16.01
C ALA A 43 6.25 0.16 17.07
N ALA A 44 7.27 -0.24 17.84
CA ALA A 44 7.89 0.61 18.85
C ALA A 44 8.59 1.82 18.22
N VAL A 45 9.38 1.62 17.17
CA VAL A 45 10.06 2.70 16.45
C VAL A 45 9.04 3.69 15.90
N THR A 46 8.02 3.23 15.18
CA THR A 46 6.95 4.08 14.64
C THR A 46 6.18 4.80 15.76
N ALA A 47 5.90 4.13 16.88
CA ALA A 47 5.20 4.73 18.01
C ALA A 47 6.00 5.86 18.68
N VAL A 48 7.34 5.80 18.62
CA VAL A 48 8.22 6.82 19.18
C VAL A 48 8.50 7.94 18.18
N THR A 49 8.78 7.60 16.91
CA THR A 49 9.13 8.59 15.88
C THR A 49 7.93 9.34 15.34
N GLY A 50 6.73 8.79 15.44
CA GLY A 50 5.53 9.36 14.82
C GLY A 50 5.56 9.34 13.29
N ALA A 51 6.58 8.73 12.68
CA ALA A 51 6.82 8.75 11.24
C ALA A 51 7.00 7.33 10.72
N GLU A 52 6.32 7.05 9.60
CA GLU A 52 6.51 5.83 8.84
C GLU A 52 7.71 5.99 7.91
N ILE A 53 8.83 5.40 8.31
CA ILE A 53 10.07 5.50 7.55
C ILE A 53 10.11 4.33 6.56
N ALA A 54 9.86 4.59 5.28
CA ALA A 54 9.92 3.58 4.21
C ALA A 54 11.24 2.77 4.20
N VAL A 55 12.34 3.40 4.62
CA VAL A 55 13.65 2.75 4.78
C VAL A 55 13.60 1.59 5.80
N LEU A 56 12.78 1.68 6.85
CA LEU A 56 12.63 0.60 7.84
C LEU A 56 11.99 -0.66 7.23
N PHE A 57 11.13 -0.51 6.22
CA PHE A 57 10.52 -1.64 5.52
C PHE A 57 11.54 -2.37 4.66
N ILE A 58 12.38 -1.61 3.94
CA ILE A 58 13.47 -2.16 3.14
C ILE A 58 14.50 -2.83 4.07
N ALA A 59 14.86 -2.17 5.17
CA ALA A 59 15.79 -2.70 6.17
C ALA A 59 15.26 -3.99 6.80
N ALA A 60 13.97 -4.07 7.14
CA ALA A 60 13.35 -5.28 7.68
C ALA A 60 13.31 -6.43 6.67
N GLY A 61 13.02 -6.13 5.40
CA GLY A 61 13.10 -7.12 4.33
C GLY A 61 14.53 -7.64 4.12
N LEU A 62 15.54 -6.75 4.13
CA LEU A 62 16.95 -7.11 4.03
C LEU A 62 17.44 -7.91 5.24
N LEU A 63 17.02 -7.53 6.45
CA LEU A 63 17.31 -8.26 7.68
C LEU A 63 16.74 -9.69 7.60
N MET A 64 15.52 -9.84 7.07
CA MET A 64 14.91 -11.15 6.90
C MET A 64 15.62 -11.98 5.83
N ILE A 65 16.14 -11.39 4.75
CA ILE A 65 17.05 -12.09 3.81
C ILE A 65 18.27 -12.62 4.56
N LEU A 66 18.90 -11.78 5.38
CA LEU A 66 20.12 -12.17 6.11
C LEU A 66 19.87 -13.33 7.09
N ILE A 67 18.69 -13.39 7.70
CA ILE A 67 18.31 -14.42 8.68
C ILE A 67 17.83 -15.73 8.03
N ASP A 68 16.97 -15.67 7.00
CA ASP A 68 16.31 -16.87 6.42
C ASP A 68 17.02 -17.43 5.16
N ALA A 69 17.85 -16.62 4.49
CA ALA A 69 18.57 -16.99 3.27
C ALA A 69 19.86 -16.16 3.08
N PRO A 70 20.88 -16.34 3.95
CA PRO A 70 22.09 -15.53 3.92
C PRO A 70 22.74 -15.53 2.52
N PRO A 71 23.17 -14.36 2.00
CA PRO A 71 23.73 -14.24 0.66
C PRO A 71 24.95 -15.14 0.48
N ALA A 72 25.12 -15.69 -0.72
CA ALA A 72 26.14 -16.69 -1.05
C ALA A 72 27.57 -16.31 -0.63
N PHE A 73 27.87 -15.02 -0.49
CA PHE A 73 29.13 -14.49 0.03
C PHE A 73 29.42 -14.89 1.49
N LEU A 74 28.41 -14.91 2.36
CA LEU A 74 28.55 -15.37 3.76
C LEU A 74 28.60 -16.89 3.85
N ALA A 75 27.87 -17.60 2.98
CA ALA A 75 27.96 -19.06 2.88
C ALA A 75 29.33 -19.52 2.34
N ALA A 76 29.98 -18.73 1.47
CA ALA A 76 31.32 -18.98 0.96
C ALA A 76 32.40 -18.81 2.03
N LEU A 77 32.25 -17.86 2.96
CA LEU A 77 33.15 -17.71 4.10
C LEU A 77 33.07 -18.91 5.06
N HIS A 78 31.87 -19.47 5.24
CA HIS A 78 31.66 -20.67 6.05
C HIS A 78 32.15 -21.97 5.37
N ARG A 79 32.20 -22.00 4.02
CA ARG A 79 32.81 -23.11 3.26
C ARG A 79 34.34 -23.07 3.26
N ARG A 80 34.98 -21.96 3.63
CA ARG A 80 36.45 -21.83 3.70
C ARG A 80 37.07 -22.64 4.86
N HIS A 81 36.27 -23.10 5.82
CA HIS A 81 36.72 -23.91 6.97
C HIS A 81 36.45 -25.42 6.83
N ARG A 82 35.95 -25.88 5.68
CA ARG A 82 35.80 -27.32 5.41
C ARG A 82 36.43 -27.73 4.07
N ARG A 83 37.70 -28.10 4.13
CA ARG A 83 38.37 -29.14 3.32
C ARG A 83 39.51 -29.74 4.18
N PRO A 84 40.02 -30.99 3.98
CA PRO A 84 39.94 -31.84 2.76
C PRO A 84 39.81 -33.39 2.96
N ALA A 85 39.66 -34.14 1.86
CA ALA A 85 40.30 -35.44 1.50
C ALA A 85 39.79 -35.84 0.08
N VAL A 86 40.55 -35.71 -1.01
CA VAL A 86 41.53 -36.64 -1.62
C VAL A 86 40.96 -38.01 -2.01
N SER A 87 40.86 -38.25 -3.32
CA SER A 87 41.31 -39.48 -3.99
C SER A 87 41.60 -39.18 -5.48
N GLU A 88 42.72 -39.73 -5.96
CA GLU A 88 43.57 -39.42 -7.14
C GLU A 88 43.08 -39.96 -8.54
N PRO A 89 43.82 -39.67 -9.66
CA PRO A 89 43.39 -39.72 -11.08
C PRO A 89 43.97 -40.94 -11.88
N PRO A 90 44.19 -40.86 -13.23
CA PRO A 90 43.28 -41.09 -14.37
C PRO A 90 43.70 -42.30 -15.27
N GLN A 91 42.89 -42.76 -16.26
CA GLN A 91 43.36 -43.48 -17.47
C GLN A 91 42.24 -43.69 -18.56
N PRO A 92 42.55 -44.08 -19.82
CA PRO A 92 42.15 -43.33 -21.02
C PRO A 92 41.14 -44.02 -21.96
N THR A 93 40.64 -43.21 -22.91
CA THR A 93 39.77 -43.54 -24.07
C THR A 93 40.27 -44.67 -24.98
N PRO A 94 39.38 -45.25 -25.80
CA PRO A 94 39.48 -44.92 -27.23
C PRO A 94 38.14 -44.57 -27.90
N THR A 95 38.31 -43.74 -28.92
CA THR A 95 37.37 -43.27 -29.95
C THR A 95 36.77 -44.39 -30.79
N THR A 96 35.55 -44.18 -31.31
CA THR A 96 35.22 -44.64 -32.67
C THR A 96 34.26 -43.65 -33.35
N SER A 97 34.80 -42.99 -34.37
CA SER A 97 34.10 -42.31 -35.45
C SER A 97 33.21 -43.30 -36.21
N THR A 98 32.06 -42.88 -36.77
CA THR A 98 31.78 -42.95 -38.23
C THR A 98 30.39 -42.38 -38.54
N ALA A 99 30.43 -41.30 -39.34
CA ALA A 99 29.55 -40.88 -40.44
C ALA A 99 28.07 -41.31 -40.56
N GLY A 100 27.24 -40.32 -40.96
CA GLY A 100 26.29 -40.54 -42.06
C GLY A 100 24.93 -39.85 -41.94
N GLY A 101 24.67 -38.86 -42.81
CA GLY A 101 23.36 -38.72 -43.47
C GLY A 101 22.36 -37.69 -42.94
N GLN A 102 22.40 -36.48 -43.53
CA GLN A 102 21.17 -35.79 -43.98
C GLN A 102 20.86 -36.26 -45.43
N PRO A 103 19.66 -36.04 -46.05
CA PRO A 103 18.66 -34.99 -45.75
C PRO A 103 17.15 -35.40 -45.83
N SER A 104 16.31 -34.40 -45.57
CA SER A 104 14.83 -34.25 -45.72
C SER A 104 14.22 -34.83 -47.04
N PRO A 105 12.87 -35.04 -47.16
CA PRO A 105 11.96 -33.91 -47.49
C PRO A 105 10.48 -33.99 -47.01
N ALA A 106 9.88 -32.80 -46.89
CA ALA A 106 8.52 -32.33 -47.26
C ALA A 106 7.26 -33.24 -47.23
N SER A 107 6.20 -32.76 -46.58
CA SER A 107 4.77 -32.67 -47.05
C SER A 107 3.91 -32.09 -45.90
N ALA A 108 3.29 -30.90 -46.00
CA ALA A 108 2.08 -30.47 -46.74
C ALA A 108 0.74 -30.74 -46.02
N GLY A 109 0.05 -29.66 -45.58
CA GLY A 109 -1.39 -29.64 -45.23
C GLY A 109 -1.83 -28.53 -44.24
N PRO A 110 -3.04 -27.92 -44.34
CA PRO A 110 -3.12 -26.46 -44.56
C PRO A 110 -4.04 -25.62 -43.61
N SER A 111 -3.91 -24.29 -43.79
CA SER A 111 -4.96 -23.23 -43.80
C SER A 111 -5.69 -22.83 -42.50
N ARG A 112 -5.50 -21.56 -42.08
CA ARG A 112 -6.60 -20.59 -41.87
C ARG A 112 -6.11 -19.14 -41.79
N SER A 113 -6.72 -18.32 -42.62
CA SER A 113 -6.61 -16.87 -42.70
C SER A 113 -7.33 -16.17 -41.56
N ARG A 114 -6.80 -15.03 -41.08
CA ARG A 114 -7.62 -13.92 -40.58
C ARG A 114 -6.83 -12.60 -40.42
N THR A 115 -7.07 -11.70 -41.38
CA THR A 115 -7.35 -10.26 -41.20
C THR A 115 -6.50 -9.46 -40.21
N GLY A 116 -5.65 -8.57 -40.72
CA GLY A 116 -4.99 -7.53 -39.93
C GLY A 116 -5.94 -6.38 -39.55
N PRO A 117 -5.55 -5.52 -38.58
CA PRO A 117 -6.18 -4.24 -38.37
C PRO A 117 -5.16 -3.10 -38.56
N LEU A 118 -4.98 -2.66 -39.80
CA LEU A 118 -4.40 -1.35 -40.12
C LEU A 118 -5.55 -0.44 -40.56
N GLY A 119 -6.19 0.23 -39.59
CA GLY A 119 -7.36 1.06 -39.89
C GLY A 119 -7.97 1.85 -38.73
N ARG A 120 -7.27 2.08 -37.60
CA ARG A 120 -7.83 2.82 -36.45
C ARG A 120 -6.90 3.90 -35.91
N MET A 121 -6.22 4.63 -36.79
CA MET A 121 -5.26 5.67 -36.38
C MET A 121 -5.52 7.08 -36.95
N ALA A 122 -6.73 7.37 -37.43
CA ALA A 122 -7.05 8.68 -38.03
C ALA A 122 -8.11 9.51 -37.27
N GLY A 123 -8.73 9.00 -36.19
CA GLY A 123 -9.82 9.71 -35.50
C GLY A 123 -9.47 10.44 -34.20
N GLY A 124 -8.24 10.32 -33.70
CA GLY A 124 -7.90 10.72 -32.31
C GLY A 124 -7.27 12.11 -32.13
N ILE A 125 -6.89 12.79 -33.20
CA ILE A 125 -5.98 13.95 -33.10
C ILE A 125 -6.74 15.29 -32.96
N GLY A 126 -8.00 15.37 -33.41
CA GLY A 126 -8.80 16.60 -33.32
C GLY A 126 -9.40 16.90 -31.94
N ALA A 127 -9.64 15.88 -31.11
CA ALA A 127 -10.30 16.05 -29.80
C ALA A 127 -9.35 16.51 -28.67
N LEU A 128 -8.03 16.39 -28.86
CA LEU A 128 -7.02 16.78 -27.88
C LEU A 128 -6.64 18.28 -27.95
N ALA A 129 -6.88 18.93 -29.09
CA ALA A 129 -6.51 20.33 -29.31
C ALA A 129 -7.43 21.32 -28.56
N GLY A 130 -8.71 21.00 -28.37
CA GLY A 130 -9.66 21.85 -27.62
C GLY A 130 -9.54 21.73 -26.09
N ALA A 131 -9.13 20.55 -25.60
CA ALA A 131 -8.95 20.31 -24.16
C ALA A 131 -7.69 20.99 -23.60
N GLY A 132 -6.62 21.07 -24.40
CA GLY A 132 -5.36 21.69 -24.00
C GLY A 132 -5.48 23.20 -23.75
N THR A 133 -6.28 23.91 -24.55
CA THR A 133 -6.42 25.37 -24.45
C THR A 133 -7.29 25.79 -23.27
N LEU A 134 -8.30 24.99 -22.88
CA LEU A 134 -9.11 25.24 -21.68
C LEU A 134 -8.34 24.90 -20.39
N LEU A 135 -7.52 23.84 -20.41
CA LEU A 135 -6.61 23.47 -19.32
C LEU A 135 -5.47 24.49 -19.12
N ALA A 136 -4.96 25.09 -20.20
CA ALA A 136 -3.91 26.11 -20.13
C ALA A 136 -4.41 27.43 -19.50
N VAL A 137 -5.66 27.82 -19.74
CA VAL A 137 -6.26 29.03 -19.16
C VAL A 137 -6.60 28.85 -17.66
N LEU A 138 -6.95 27.64 -17.22
CA LEU A 138 -7.13 27.30 -15.80
C LEU A 138 -5.80 27.15 -15.03
N ALA A 139 -4.70 26.84 -15.73
CA ALA A 139 -3.38 26.69 -15.12
C ALA A 139 -2.76 28.02 -14.63
N LEU A 140 -3.19 29.16 -15.15
CA LEU A 140 -2.57 30.46 -14.85
C LEU A 140 -3.00 31.09 -13.51
N THR A 141 -4.07 30.59 -12.87
CA THR A 141 -4.53 31.08 -11.55
C THR A 141 -4.67 29.98 -10.47
N GLY A 142 -4.59 28.69 -10.84
CA GLY A 142 -4.75 27.54 -9.93
C GLY A 142 -3.54 26.61 -9.78
N ALA A 143 -2.40 26.90 -10.43
CA ALA A 143 -1.23 26.02 -10.42
C ALA A 143 -0.69 25.73 -9.01
N GLY A 144 -0.67 26.72 -8.11
CA GLY A 144 -0.18 26.54 -6.74
C GLY A 144 -0.99 25.50 -5.96
N THR A 145 -2.32 25.61 -6.02
CA THR A 145 -3.23 24.68 -5.33
C THR A 145 -3.18 23.28 -5.94
N LEU A 146 -3.07 23.17 -7.28
CA LEU A 146 -2.94 21.89 -7.97
C LEU A 146 -1.62 21.18 -7.64
N VAL A 147 -0.51 21.92 -7.56
CA VAL A 147 0.79 21.38 -7.13
C VAL A 147 0.73 20.94 -5.67
N ALA A 148 0.13 21.73 -4.79
CA ALA A 148 -0.03 21.37 -3.39
C ALA A 148 -0.90 20.11 -3.21
N LEU A 149 -2.03 20.02 -3.93
CA LEU A 149 -2.86 18.81 -4.02
C LEU A 149 -2.04 17.60 -4.51
N THR A 150 -1.27 17.78 -5.59
CA THR A 150 -0.42 16.71 -6.14
C THR A 150 0.55 16.21 -5.10
N LEU A 151 1.33 17.10 -4.48
CA LEU A 151 2.36 16.72 -3.51
C LEU A 151 1.74 16.08 -2.25
N PHE A 152 0.64 16.64 -1.75
CA PHE A 152 -0.08 16.09 -0.60
C PHE A 152 -0.61 14.69 -0.89
N PHE A 153 -1.34 14.49 -1.99
CA PHE A 153 -1.91 13.18 -2.33
C PHE A 153 -0.87 12.17 -2.81
N LEU A 154 0.22 12.62 -3.43
CA LEU A 154 1.35 11.76 -3.79
C LEU A 154 2.07 11.24 -2.55
N LYS A 155 2.33 12.12 -1.58
CA LYS A 155 2.86 11.73 -0.27
C LYS A 155 1.88 10.80 0.46
N THR A 156 0.60 11.16 0.47
CA THR A 156 -0.44 10.34 1.11
C THR A 156 -0.51 8.95 0.46
N GLY A 157 -0.52 8.83 -0.87
CA GLY A 157 -0.56 7.54 -1.57
C GLY A 157 0.72 6.71 -1.41
N ALA A 158 1.89 7.36 -1.29
CA ALA A 158 3.16 6.67 -1.09
C ALA A 158 3.37 6.18 0.35
N PHE A 159 2.81 6.89 1.34
CA PHE A 159 3.09 6.67 2.76
C PHE A 159 1.86 6.25 3.58
N THR A 160 0.65 6.23 3.05
CA THR A 160 -0.50 5.73 3.83
C THR A 160 -0.51 4.21 3.78
N PHE A 161 -0.17 3.60 4.91
CA PHE A 161 -0.38 2.18 5.15
C PHE A 161 -1.55 1.99 6.13
N GLY A 162 -2.56 1.23 5.74
CA GLY A 162 -3.70 0.96 6.61
C GLY A 162 -4.94 0.55 5.83
N SER A 163 -5.90 -0.08 6.53
CA SER A 163 -7.24 -0.33 5.98
C SER A 163 -7.82 0.97 5.43
N GLY A 164 -8.57 0.93 4.33
CA GLY A 164 -9.06 2.14 3.65
C GLY A 164 -9.75 3.19 4.54
N LEU A 165 -10.27 2.83 5.72
CA LEU A 165 -10.84 3.75 6.71
C LEU A 165 -9.80 4.52 7.55
N ALA A 166 -8.59 4.01 7.69
CA ALA A 166 -7.50 4.62 8.45
C ALA A 166 -6.97 5.91 7.81
N ILE A 167 -7.14 6.05 6.50
CA ILE A 167 -6.73 7.24 5.75
C ILE A 167 -7.62 8.45 6.06
N VAL A 168 -8.86 8.23 6.50
CA VAL A 168 -9.86 9.30 6.70
C VAL A 168 -9.42 10.31 7.76
N PRO A 169 -9.00 9.92 9.00
CA PRO A 169 -8.51 10.89 9.97
C PRO A 169 -7.29 11.67 9.49
N PHE A 170 -6.37 11.00 8.77
CA PHE A 170 -5.18 11.65 8.20
C PHE A 170 -5.54 12.67 7.10
N LEU A 171 -6.47 12.31 6.20
CA LEU A 171 -6.98 13.25 5.19
C LEU A 171 -7.70 14.42 5.83
N ARG A 172 -8.48 14.20 6.89
CA ARG A 172 -9.12 15.29 7.63
C ARG A 172 -8.08 16.26 8.16
N GLU A 173 -7.05 15.75 8.83
CA GLU A 173 -5.99 16.58 9.38
C GLU A 173 -5.27 17.39 8.28
N GLY A 174 -4.87 16.73 7.19
CA GLY A 174 -4.20 17.41 6.08
C GLY A 174 -5.08 18.44 5.37
N VAL A 175 -6.32 18.09 5.07
CA VAL A 175 -7.19 18.87 4.17
C VAL A 175 -7.99 19.94 4.92
N VAL A 176 -8.42 19.68 6.15
CA VAL A 176 -9.25 20.60 6.95
C VAL A 176 -8.38 21.46 7.88
N THR A 177 -7.42 20.87 8.58
CA THR A 177 -6.62 21.60 9.59
C THR A 177 -5.30 22.15 9.08
N THR A 178 -4.59 21.45 8.18
CA THR A 178 -3.27 21.91 7.71
C THR A 178 -3.38 22.81 6.49
N HIS A 179 -4.10 22.37 5.46
CA HIS A 179 -4.23 23.11 4.20
C HIS A 179 -5.47 23.99 4.12
N HIS A 180 -6.45 23.80 5.00
CA HIS A 180 -7.73 24.52 5.03
C HIS A 180 -8.46 24.55 3.67
N TRP A 181 -8.33 23.48 2.87
CA TRP A 181 -8.99 23.36 1.57
C TRP A 181 -10.48 23.06 1.68
N LEU A 182 -10.89 22.39 2.76
CA LEU A 182 -12.28 22.02 3.00
C LEU A 182 -12.70 22.31 4.43
N ASP A 183 -13.97 22.69 4.59
CA ASP A 183 -14.62 22.70 5.89
C ASP A 183 -14.91 21.28 6.40
N PRO A 184 -15.09 21.08 7.72
CA PRO A 184 -15.44 19.78 8.28
C PRO A 184 -16.69 19.14 7.67
N ARG A 185 -17.65 19.95 7.20
CA ARG A 185 -18.88 19.47 6.54
C ARG A 185 -18.59 18.98 5.13
N GLN A 186 -17.87 19.78 4.33
CA GLN A 186 -17.46 19.40 2.98
C GLN A 186 -16.56 18.16 2.97
N PHE A 187 -15.71 18.01 3.99
CA PHE A 187 -14.92 16.80 4.18
C PHE A 187 -15.81 15.57 4.44
N LEU A 188 -16.83 15.70 5.31
CA LEU A 188 -17.80 14.62 5.54
C LEU A 188 -18.55 14.24 4.28
N ASP A 189 -18.96 15.23 3.49
CA ASP A 189 -19.65 14.99 2.21
C ASP A 189 -18.73 14.24 1.24
N ALA A 190 -17.45 14.61 1.15
CA ALA A 190 -16.47 13.90 0.34
C ALA A 190 -16.27 12.45 0.80
N VAL A 191 -16.17 12.21 2.11
CA VAL A 191 -16.05 10.86 2.69
C VAL A 191 -17.32 10.04 2.40
N ALA A 192 -18.49 10.64 2.58
CA ALA A 192 -19.76 9.98 2.30
C ALA A 192 -19.85 9.53 0.83
N MET A 193 -19.46 10.41 -0.10
CA MET A 193 -19.39 10.09 -1.53
C MET A 193 -18.37 8.97 -1.82
N GLY A 194 -17.22 8.99 -1.14
CA GLY A 194 -16.22 7.91 -1.22
C GLY A 194 -16.68 6.56 -0.66
N LEU A 195 -17.63 6.56 0.28
CA LEU A 195 -18.21 5.33 0.85
C LEU A 195 -19.44 4.82 0.09
N ILE A 196 -20.16 5.71 -0.60
CA ILE A 196 -21.28 5.34 -1.49
C ILE A 196 -20.75 4.68 -2.76
N THR A 197 -19.58 5.09 -3.25
CA THR A 197 -18.98 4.46 -4.43
C THR A 197 -18.48 3.05 -4.10
N PRO A 198 -18.90 2.00 -4.84
CA PRO A 198 -18.40 0.66 -4.60
C PRO A 198 -16.92 0.61 -4.97
N GLY A 199 -16.04 0.46 -3.98
CA GLY A 199 -14.61 0.42 -4.22
C GLY A 199 -13.74 0.76 -3.01
N PRO A 200 -12.48 1.14 -3.26
CA PRO A 200 -11.57 1.59 -2.20
C PRO A 200 -12.02 2.92 -1.60
N VAL A 201 -12.04 3.01 -0.26
CA VAL A 201 -12.33 4.25 0.49
C VAL A 201 -11.41 5.42 0.07
N VAL A 202 -10.22 5.10 -0.46
CA VAL A 202 -9.26 6.02 -1.08
C VAL A 202 -9.88 6.89 -2.19
N ILE A 203 -10.98 6.47 -2.83
CA ILE A 203 -11.72 7.27 -3.83
C ILE A 203 -12.20 8.61 -3.25
N THR A 204 -12.34 8.73 -1.92
CA THR A 204 -12.59 10.01 -1.23
C THR A 204 -11.64 11.13 -1.69
N ALA A 205 -10.39 10.82 -2.04
CA ALA A 205 -9.41 11.77 -2.57
C ALA A 205 -9.88 12.47 -3.86
N THR A 206 -10.61 11.77 -4.73
CA THR A 206 -11.19 12.33 -5.96
C THR A 206 -12.20 13.42 -5.64
N PHE A 207 -13.09 13.18 -4.67
CA PHE A 207 -14.09 14.15 -4.24
C PHE A 207 -13.45 15.33 -3.50
N ILE A 208 -12.44 15.08 -2.67
CA ILE A 208 -11.67 16.16 -2.03
C ILE A 208 -11.01 17.05 -3.09
N GLY A 209 -10.37 16.46 -4.09
CA GLY A 209 -9.78 17.21 -5.21
C GLY A 209 -10.82 18.01 -5.99
N TYR A 210 -12.00 17.43 -6.23
CA TYR A 210 -13.12 18.11 -6.88
C TYR A 210 -13.60 19.34 -6.12
N LEU A 211 -13.77 19.22 -4.80
CA LEU A 211 -14.21 20.32 -3.96
C LEU A 211 -13.14 21.41 -3.80
N THR A 212 -11.86 21.05 -3.94
CA THR A 212 -10.74 22.01 -3.78
C THR A 212 -10.46 22.82 -5.04
N ALA A 213 -10.46 22.18 -6.22
CA ALA A 213 -10.08 22.85 -7.48
C ALA A 213 -10.92 22.40 -8.68
N GLY A 214 -12.13 21.90 -8.46
CA GLY A 214 -13.04 21.43 -9.50
C GLY A 214 -12.52 20.19 -10.23
N LEU A 215 -12.95 20.02 -11.48
CA LEU A 215 -12.55 18.89 -12.32
C LEU A 215 -11.02 18.65 -12.41
N PRO A 216 -10.15 19.67 -12.62
CA PRO A 216 -8.70 19.44 -12.67
C PRO A 216 -8.15 18.97 -11.31
N GLY A 217 -8.68 19.48 -10.19
CA GLY A 217 -8.32 19.00 -8.85
C GLY A 217 -8.69 17.53 -8.63
N ALA A 218 -9.86 17.09 -9.11
CA ALA A 218 -10.31 15.70 -9.01
C ALA A 218 -9.37 14.74 -9.77
N LEU A 219 -9.01 15.09 -11.02
CA LEU A 219 -8.11 14.30 -11.85
C LEU A 219 -6.71 14.21 -11.24
N VAL A 220 -6.17 15.35 -10.80
CA VAL A 220 -4.84 15.41 -10.20
C VAL A 220 -4.77 14.66 -8.88
N ALA A 221 -5.75 14.82 -7.97
CA ALA A 221 -5.79 14.10 -6.70
C ALA A 221 -5.88 12.59 -6.91
N THR A 222 -6.71 12.16 -7.88
CA THR A 222 -6.84 10.74 -8.24
C THR A 222 -5.54 10.19 -8.81
N ALA A 223 -4.93 10.87 -9.78
CA ALA A 223 -3.65 10.46 -10.33
C ALA A 223 -2.58 10.40 -9.24
N ALA A 224 -2.46 11.45 -8.43
CA ALA A 224 -1.44 11.57 -7.39
C ALA A 224 -1.53 10.45 -6.34
N ILE A 225 -2.73 10.08 -5.88
CA ILE A 225 -2.88 9.03 -4.86
C ILE A 225 -2.63 7.62 -5.43
N PHE A 226 -2.98 7.36 -6.69
CA PHE A 226 -2.84 6.04 -7.30
C PHE A 226 -1.49 5.79 -7.97
N ILE A 227 -0.82 6.83 -8.50
CA ILE A 227 0.50 6.73 -9.14
C ILE A 227 1.53 5.98 -8.27
N PRO A 228 1.77 6.32 -6.99
CA PRO A 228 2.84 5.70 -6.23
C PRO A 228 2.55 4.23 -5.94
N ILE A 229 1.27 3.87 -5.72
CA ILE A 229 0.83 2.50 -5.50
C ILE A 229 0.93 1.69 -6.81
N TYR A 230 0.49 2.28 -7.92
CA TYR A 230 0.57 1.67 -9.24
C TYR A 230 2.03 1.42 -9.65
N LEU A 231 2.90 2.43 -9.54
CA LEU A 231 4.33 2.28 -9.78
C LEU A 231 4.95 1.24 -8.83
N GLY A 232 4.59 1.28 -7.54
CA GLY A 232 5.09 0.37 -6.53
C GLY A 232 4.78 -1.11 -6.79
N VAL A 233 3.73 -1.41 -7.57
CA VAL A 233 3.37 -2.79 -7.95
C VAL A 233 3.85 -3.13 -9.37
N VAL A 234 3.67 -2.23 -10.33
CA VAL A 234 3.91 -2.50 -11.75
C VAL A 234 5.40 -2.55 -12.09
N LEU A 235 6.23 -1.66 -11.53
CA LEU A 235 7.68 -1.70 -11.77
C LEU A 235 8.31 -3.02 -11.28
N PRO A 236 8.13 -3.44 -10.01
CA PRO A 236 8.75 -4.65 -9.51
C PRO A 236 8.02 -5.93 -9.94
N GLY A 237 6.75 -5.85 -10.38
CA GLY A 237 5.92 -7.01 -10.71
C GLY A 237 6.57 -8.03 -11.67
N PRO A 238 7.02 -7.63 -12.88
CA PRO A 238 7.63 -8.55 -13.84
C PRO A 238 8.91 -9.21 -13.31
N TRP A 239 9.73 -8.44 -12.57
CA TRP A 239 10.95 -8.97 -11.95
C TRP A 239 10.64 -9.93 -10.80
N PHE A 240 9.64 -9.60 -9.98
CA PHE A 240 9.18 -10.41 -8.86
C PHE A 240 8.62 -11.75 -9.33
N VAL A 241 7.79 -11.77 -10.37
CA VAL A 241 7.22 -13.02 -10.91
C VAL A 241 8.31 -13.94 -11.45
N ARG A 242 9.37 -13.39 -12.07
CA ARG A 242 10.52 -14.17 -12.56
C ARG A 242 11.36 -14.77 -11.42
N HIS A 243 11.45 -14.10 -10.28
CA HIS A 243 12.28 -14.53 -9.14
C HIS A 243 11.47 -15.02 -7.93
N LYS A 244 10.17 -15.27 -8.11
CA LYS A 244 9.25 -15.67 -7.02
C LYS A 244 9.69 -16.92 -6.28
N ASP A 245 10.43 -17.80 -6.96
CA ASP A 245 10.88 -19.08 -6.40
C ASP A 245 12.21 -18.96 -5.65
N ASN A 246 12.90 -17.83 -5.75
CA ASN A 246 14.11 -17.56 -4.97
C ASN A 246 13.75 -17.39 -3.48
N ARG A 247 14.42 -18.16 -2.63
CA ARG A 247 14.25 -18.13 -1.17
C ARG A 247 14.51 -16.73 -0.57
N GLN A 248 15.42 -15.96 -1.17
CA GLN A 248 15.72 -14.58 -0.72
C GLN A 248 14.56 -13.62 -0.97
N VAL A 249 13.93 -13.70 -2.15
CA VAL A 249 12.78 -12.85 -2.48
C VAL A 249 11.59 -13.16 -1.55
N LYS A 250 11.35 -14.45 -1.27
CA LYS A 250 10.33 -14.88 -0.29
C LYS A 250 10.65 -14.34 1.12
N ALA A 251 11.90 -14.44 1.56
CA ALA A 251 12.33 -13.92 2.86
C ALA A 251 12.16 -12.39 2.95
N PHE A 252 12.55 -11.64 1.91
CA PHE A 252 12.37 -10.20 1.86
C PHE A 252 10.91 -9.79 2.01
N VAL A 253 10.01 -10.38 1.20
CA VAL A 253 8.58 -10.06 1.26
C VAL A 253 7.99 -10.43 2.61
N LYS A 254 8.42 -11.56 3.19
CA LYS A 254 7.98 -11.98 4.53
C LYS A 254 8.40 -10.97 5.61
N GLY A 255 9.64 -10.46 5.55
CA GLY A 255 10.12 -9.41 6.45
C GLY A 255 9.42 -8.07 6.24
N ALA A 256 9.28 -7.63 4.99
CA ALA A 256 8.64 -6.37 4.62
C ALA A 256 7.14 -6.33 5.00
N THR A 257 6.42 -7.45 4.84
CA THR A 257 5.01 -7.55 5.24
C THR A 257 4.85 -7.55 6.76
N ALA A 258 5.73 -8.24 7.51
CA ALA A 258 5.76 -8.17 8.97
C ALA A 258 6.08 -6.75 9.46
N ALA A 259 7.02 -6.07 8.81
CA ALA A 259 7.34 -4.68 9.07
C ALA A 259 6.14 -3.76 8.84
N ALA A 260 5.38 -3.96 7.75
CA ALA A 260 4.16 -3.22 7.47
C ALA A 260 3.08 -3.40 8.56
N ALA A 261 2.89 -4.65 9.02
CA ALA A 261 1.95 -4.90 10.12
C ALA A 261 2.39 -4.25 11.43
N GLY A 262 3.71 -4.24 11.71
CA GLY A 262 4.30 -3.56 12.85
C GLY A 262 4.13 -2.04 12.78
N ALA A 263 4.51 -1.44 11.65
CA ALA A 263 4.36 0.00 11.40
C ALA A 263 2.90 0.45 11.56
N LEU A 264 1.95 -0.30 10.97
CA LEU A 264 0.51 -0.02 11.13
C LEU A 264 0.07 -0.05 12.61
N THR A 265 0.58 -1.02 13.37
CA THR A 265 0.31 -1.12 14.81
C THR A 265 0.88 0.08 15.55
N GLY A 266 2.13 0.47 15.27
CA GLY A 266 2.77 1.65 15.85
C GLY A 266 2.07 2.96 15.50
N ALA A 267 1.70 3.15 14.22
CA ALA A 267 0.96 4.32 13.75
C ALA A 267 -0.40 4.44 14.44
N THR A 268 -1.08 3.31 14.68
CA THR A 268 -2.33 3.31 15.45
C THR A 268 -2.14 3.86 16.86
N VAL A 269 -1.02 3.54 17.53
CA VAL A 269 -0.71 4.07 18.86
C VAL A 269 -0.51 5.57 18.82
N VAL A 270 0.23 6.09 17.83
CA VAL A 270 0.47 7.53 17.65
C VAL A 270 -0.85 8.27 17.45
N LEU A 271 -1.67 7.80 16.51
CA LEU A 271 -2.96 8.41 16.21
C LEU A 271 -3.94 8.32 17.38
N THR A 272 -3.94 7.20 18.10
CA THR A 272 -4.79 7.04 19.30
C THR A 272 -4.40 8.02 20.39
N ARG A 273 -3.09 8.23 20.63
CA ARG A 273 -2.62 9.21 21.64
C ARG A 273 -2.98 10.65 21.29
N GLN A 274 -3.09 10.98 20.00
CA GLN A 274 -3.51 12.32 19.55
C GLN A 274 -5.02 12.52 19.69
N VAL A 275 -5.82 11.47 19.50
CA VAL A 275 -7.29 11.52 19.55
C VAL A 275 -7.84 11.36 20.97
N VAL A 276 -7.20 10.53 21.80
CA VAL A 276 -7.66 10.22 23.16
C VAL A 276 -7.01 11.18 24.14
N ILE A 277 -7.70 12.29 24.41
CA ILE A 277 -7.23 13.36 25.30
C ILE A 277 -7.95 13.29 26.66
N ASP A 278 -9.24 12.95 26.64
CA ASP A 278 -10.09 12.92 27.82
C ASP A 278 -10.45 11.49 28.24
N TRP A 279 -10.85 11.34 29.51
CA TRP A 279 -11.34 10.06 30.05
C TRP A 279 -12.58 9.53 29.30
N ARG A 280 -13.44 10.43 28.78
CA ARG A 280 -14.62 10.08 27.99
C ARG A 280 -14.25 9.46 26.64
N THR A 281 -13.30 10.06 25.92
CA THR A 281 -12.77 9.50 24.67
C THR A 281 -12.06 8.17 24.88
N LEU A 282 -11.37 8.02 26.02
CA LEU A 282 -10.74 6.76 26.39
C LEU A 282 -11.78 5.66 26.62
N LEU A 283 -12.87 5.95 27.34
CA LEU A 283 -13.97 5.00 27.53
C LEU A 283 -14.57 4.55 26.20
N ILE A 284 -14.88 5.49 25.30
CA ILE A 284 -15.46 5.18 23.98
C ILE A 284 -14.50 4.27 23.20
N ALA A 285 -13.20 4.60 23.17
CA ALA A 285 -12.19 3.80 22.48
C ALA A 285 -12.10 2.38 23.05
N VAL A 286 -12.02 2.23 24.37
CA VAL A 286 -11.88 0.94 25.05
C VAL A 286 -13.14 0.09 24.90
N ILE A 287 -14.32 0.67 25.08
CA ILE A 287 -15.60 -0.03 24.90
C ILE A 287 -15.74 -0.50 23.45
N THR A 288 -15.47 0.38 22.49
CA THR A 288 -15.53 0.05 21.06
C THR A 288 -14.54 -1.07 20.74
N LEU A 289 -13.30 -0.97 21.22
CA LEU A 289 -12.28 -2.00 21.04
C LEU A 289 -12.73 -3.35 21.63
N GLY A 290 -13.27 -3.35 22.85
CA GLY A 290 -13.79 -4.56 23.51
C GLY A 290 -14.96 -5.20 22.74
N VAL A 291 -15.91 -4.38 22.27
CA VAL A 291 -17.04 -4.85 21.46
C VAL A 291 -16.56 -5.49 20.17
N LEU A 292 -15.61 -4.89 19.46
CA LEU A 292 -15.14 -5.42 18.17
C LEU A 292 -14.24 -6.65 18.32
N LEU A 293 -13.57 -6.80 19.46
CA LEU A 293 -12.83 -8.02 19.78
C LEU A 293 -13.79 -9.18 20.08
N ARG A 294 -14.94 -8.91 20.71
CA ARG A 294 -15.90 -9.94 21.13
C ARG A 294 -16.96 -10.26 20.07
N PHE A 295 -17.36 -9.28 19.28
CA PHE A 295 -18.44 -9.36 18.29
C PHE A 295 -17.90 -9.00 16.90
N LYS A 296 -18.15 -9.87 15.90
CA LYS A 296 -17.80 -9.62 14.50
C LYS A 296 -18.84 -8.72 13.82
N VAL A 297 -19.00 -7.50 14.32
CA VAL A 297 -19.91 -6.50 13.74
C VAL A 297 -19.26 -5.87 12.50
N LYS A 298 -20.07 -5.52 11.48
CA LYS A 298 -19.54 -4.79 10.31
C LYS A 298 -19.09 -3.39 10.74
N GLU A 299 -17.93 -2.98 10.26
CA GLU A 299 -17.28 -1.70 10.59
C GLU A 299 -18.20 -0.47 10.43
N PRO A 300 -19.08 -0.36 9.42
CA PRO A 300 -19.96 0.80 9.28
C PRO A 300 -20.94 0.99 10.46
N TYR A 301 -21.47 -0.11 11.04
CA TYR A 301 -22.38 -0.02 12.17
C TYR A 301 -21.68 0.48 13.43
N VAL A 302 -20.42 0.09 13.61
CA VAL A 302 -19.59 0.53 14.74
C VAL A 302 -19.39 2.04 14.68
N VAL A 303 -19.04 2.56 13.50
CA VAL A 303 -18.84 4.00 13.30
C VAL A 303 -20.13 4.77 13.57
N LEU A 304 -21.28 4.25 13.13
CA LEU A 304 -22.58 4.88 13.38
C LEU A 304 -22.91 4.95 14.88
N VAL A 305 -22.70 3.85 15.62
CA VAL A 305 -22.93 3.82 17.07
C VAL A 305 -21.99 4.78 17.81
N CYS A 306 -20.72 4.85 17.40
CA CYS A 306 -19.76 5.79 17.97
C CYS A 306 -20.13 7.26 17.69
N ALA A 307 -20.66 7.55 16.50
CA ALA A 307 -21.17 8.87 16.15
C ALA A 307 -22.34 9.29 17.05
N ILE A 308 -23.30 8.38 17.27
CA ILE A 308 -24.46 8.62 18.14
C ILE A 308 -24.02 8.79 19.60
N ALA A 309 -23.13 7.93 20.09
CA ALA A 309 -22.57 8.03 21.43
C ALA A 309 -21.82 9.36 21.65
N GLY A 310 -21.11 9.84 20.63
CA GLY A 310 -20.44 11.15 20.64
C GLY A 310 -21.40 12.32 20.80
N ILE A 311 -22.55 12.29 20.13
CA ILE A 311 -23.60 13.32 20.28
C ILE A 311 -24.23 13.30 21.68
N LEU A 312 -24.41 12.12 22.28
CA LEU A 312 -25.03 11.98 23.60
C LEU A 312 -24.13 12.40 24.77
N LEU A 313 -22.82 12.29 24.61
CA LEU A 313 -21.82 12.52 25.67
C LEU A 313 -21.18 13.92 25.64
N HIS A 314 -21.53 14.76 24.67
CA HIS A 314 -20.92 16.06 24.38
C HIS A 314 -21.99 17.14 24.24
#